data_AF-A0A8T7CDR5-F1
#
_entry.id   AF-A0A8T7CDR5-F1
#
_cell.length_a   1.000
_cell.length_b   1.000
_cell.length_c   1.000
_cell.angle_alpha   90.00
_cell.angle_beta   90.00
_cell.angle_gamma   90.00
#
_symmetry.space_group_name_H-M   'P 1'
#
loop_
_entity.id
_entity.type
_entity.pdbx_description
1 polymer ?
#
loop_
_entity_poly.entity_id
_entity_poly.type
_entity_poly.pdbx_seq_one_letter_code
_entity_poly.pdbx_strand_id
1 'polypeptide(L)'
;MARAAALAAKAEVSVDSETRLWQLVQQLGRQEETIDARQLLEQLALRPPQVFVRHEEGNAMVPQSDVGAAARFALREWDRRNAGRAALRHARSGDQQLLDNYFAGGATTRAGIIDAVRAMPAKYLPVFSHEVEARLGDDDGALAAEFAHALADSNLYVKVLAQSRSDVAISALNRLTKTLDAPAALAVLKTALQRPEIASAAAFAIGRLRPQLAAADELMWRLLADRTLGATAAAILAREANRHTLARLEAIAGQTDNWWLQQRARLALQLAGNSRDKR
;
A
#
# COMPACT_ATOMS: atom_id res chain seq x y z
N MET A 1 -18.92 -17.75 -28.53
CA MET A 1 -17.71 -17.15 -29.16
C MET A 1 -17.98 -16.63 -30.57
N ALA A 2 -18.57 -17.41 -31.48
CA ALA A 2 -18.94 -16.95 -32.84
C ALA A 2 -19.80 -15.66 -32.87
N ARG A 3 -20.72 -15.50 -31.90
CA ARG A 3 -21.57 -14.29 -31.77
C ARG A 3 -20.78 -13.03 -31.35
N ALA A 4 -19.70 -13.19 -30.58
CA ALA A 4 -18.85 -12.08 -30.13
C ALA A 4 -17.93 -11.58 -31.25
N ALA A 5 -17.33 -12.51 -32.01
CA ALA A 5 -16.56 -12.19 -33.22
C ALA A 5 -17.42 -11.52 -34.30
N ALA A 6 -18.66 -11.98 -34.48
CA ALA A 6 -19.61 -11.35 -35.40
C ALA A 6 -20.04 -9.93 -34.97
N LEU A 7 -20.19 -9.67 -33.66
CA LEU A 7 -20.46 -8.34 -33.11
C LEU A 7 -19.29 -7.38 -33.34
N ALA A 8 -18.04 -7.85 -33.24
CA ALA A 8 -16.86 -7.04 -33.50
C ALA A 8 -16.68 -6.71 -35.00
N ALA A 9 -17.05 -7.63 -35.90
CA ALA A 9 -16.87 -7.49 -37.35
C ALA A 9 -17.96 -6.68 -38.07
N LYS A 10 -19.14 -6.47 -37.46
CA LYS A 10 -20.32 -5.83 -38.10
C LYS A 10 -20.87 -4.59 -37.39
N ALA A 11 -20.22 -4.08 -36.36
CA ALA A 11 -20.71 -2.91 -35.65
C ALA A 11 -20.62 -1.65 -36.54
N GLU A 12 -21.77 -1.18 -37.05
CA GLU A 12 -21.93 0.23 -37.43
C GLU A 12 -21.55 1.10 -36.23
N VAL A 13 -20.68 2.09 -36.46
CA VAL A 13 -20.14 2.96 -35.40
C VAL A 13 -21.29 3.73 -34.77
N SER A 14 -21.76 3.22 -33.63
CA SER A 14 -22.84 3.77 -32.82
C SER A 14 -22.50 3.64 -31.35
N VAL A 15 -23.05 4.56 -30.54
CA VAL A 15 -22.91 4.56 -29.07
C VAL A 15 -23.26 3.19 -28.46
N ASP A 16 -24.35 2.58 -28.92
CA ASP A 16 -24.82 1.30 -28.43
C ASP A 16 -23.85 0.16 -28.77
N SER A 17 -23.22 0.20 -29.94
CA SER A 17 -22.24 -0.80 -30.36
C SER A 17 -20.94 -0.72 -29.54
N GLU A 18 -20.42 0.49 -29.27
CA GLU A 18 -19.22 0.67 -28.44
C GLU A 18 -19.50 0.27 -26.99
N THR A 19 -20.67 0.63 -26.46
CA THR A 19 -21.08 0.25 -25.11
C THR A 19 -21.15 -1.27 -24.97
N ARG A 20 -21.71 -1.98 -25.95
CA ARG A 20 -21.76 -3.47 -25.94
C ARG A 20 -20.37 -4.09 -26.04
N LEU A 21 -19.48 -3.56 -26.87
CA LEU A 21 -18.11 -4.04 -26.96
C LEU A 21 -17.34 -3.80 -25.66
N TRP A 22 -17.52 -2.63 -25.04
CA TRP A 22 -16.93 -2.34 -23.74
C TRP A 22 -17.43 -3.31 -22.66
N GLN A 23 -18.75 -3.56 -22.60
CA GLN A 23 -19.34 -4.54 -21.67
C GLN A 23 -18.80 -5.96 -21.91
N LEU A 24 -18.66 -6.37 -23.18
CA LEU A 24 -18.06 -7.66 -23.54
C LEU A 24 -16.62 -7.76 -23.02
N VAL A 25 -15.80 -6.73 -23.23
CA VAL A 25 -14.42 -6.68 -22.71
C VAL A 25 -14.40 -6.82 -21.18
N GLN A 26 -15.29 -6.12 -20.47
CA GLN A 26 -15.41 -6.23 -19.02
C GLN A 26 -15.81 -7.64 -18.57
N GLN A 27 -16.70 -8.31 -19.31
CA GLN A 27 -17.11 -9.68 -19.01
C GLN A 27 -15.96 -10.66 -19.26
N LEU A 28 -15.29 -10.57 -20.42
CA LEU A 28 -14.14 -11.41 -20.75
C LEU A 28 -13.01 -11.24 -19.73
N GLY A 29 -12.69 -10.00 -19.36
CA GLY A 29 -11.64 -9.71 -18.38
C GLY A 29 -11.89 -10.30 -16.98
N ARG A 30 -13.12 -10.72 -16.65
CA ARG A 30 -13.45 -11.40 -15.38
C ARG A 30 -13.35 -12.92 -15.46
N GLN A 31 -13.48 -13.49 -16.67
CA GLN A 31 -13.44 -14.93 -16.89
C GLN A 31 -12.01 -15.47 -16.86
N GLU A 32 -11.87 -16.80 -16.89
CA GLU A 32 -10.58 -17.43 -17.14
C GLU A 32 -10.12 -17.18 -18.57
N GLU A 33 -8.81 -17.06 -18.72
CA GLU A 33 -8.20 -16.87 -20.02
C GLU A 33 -8.38 -18.11 -20.91
N THR A 34 -8.78 -17.86 -22.16
CA THR A 34 -8.78 -18.84 -23.25
C THR A 34 -8.06 -18.24 -24.44
N ILE A 35 -7.52 -19.09 -25.33
CA ILE A 35 -6.76 -18.64 -26.51
C ILE A 35 -7.60 -17.66 -27.35
N ASP A 36 -8.84 -18.00 -27.66
CA ASP A 36 -9.71 -17.15 -28.49
C ASP A 36 -10.06 -15.83 -27.80
N ALA A 37 -10.30 -15.85 -26.48
CA ALA A 37 -10.62 -14.64 -25.74
C ALA A 37 -9.41 -13.70 -25.64
N ARG A 38 -8.19 -14.26 -25.50
CA ARG A 38 -6.95 -13.48 -25.57
C ARG A 38 -6.76 -12.82 -26.93
N GLN A 39 -6.88 -13.59 -28.01
CA GLN A 39 -6.77 -13.06 -29.37
C GLN A 39 -7.80 -11.95 -29.63
N LEU A 40 -9.05 -12.14 -29.18
CA LEU A 40 -10.08 -11.11 -29.30
C LEU A 40 -9.73 -9.84 -28.53
N LEU A 41 -9.24 -9.95 -27.28
CA LEU A 41 -8.83 -8.78 -26.51
C LEU A 41 -7.59 -8.10 -27.12
N GLU A 42 -6.63 -8.86 -27.67
CA GLU A 42 -5.46 -8.30 -28.36
C GLU A 42 -5.88 -7.52 -29.61
N GLN A 43 -6.85 -8.02 -30.37
CA GLN A 43 -7.43 -7.29 -31.50
C GLN A 43 -8.15 -6.02 -31.03
N LEU A 44 -9.00 -6.11 -30.00
CA LEU A 44 -9.73 -4.97 -29.46
C LEU A 44 -8.79 -3.92 -28.83
N ALA A 45 -7.65 -4.34 -28.27
CA ALA A 45 -6.65 -3.47 -27.67
C ALA A 45 -5.99 -2.50 -28.66
N LEU A 46 -6.00 -2.83 -29.96
CA LEU A 46 -5.48 -1.97 -31.03
C LEU A 46 -6.52 -0.97 -31.55
N ARG A 47 -7.79 -1.08 -31.12
CA ARG A 47 -8.87 -0.23 -31.59
C ARG A 47 -8.79 1.17 -30.96
N PRO A 48 -8.73 2.27 -31.75
CA PRO A 48 -8.84 3.62 -31.22
C PRO A 48 -10.31 3.92 -30.85
N PRO A 49 -10.55 4.82 -29.87
CA PRO A 49 -11.91 5.23 -29.53
C PRO A 49 -12.62 5.86 -30.73
N GLN A 50 -13.89 5.52 -30.97
CA GLN A 50 -14.65 6.08 -32.09
C GLN A 50 -15.68 7.13 -31.63
N VAL A 51 -16.23 7.00 -30.42
CA VAL A 51 -17.22 7.95 -29.90
C VAL A 51 -16.63 8.82 -28.80
N PHE A 52 -16.76 10.14 -28.98
CA PHE A 52 -16.33 11.15 -28.02
C PHE A 52 -17.52 11.98 -27.53
N VAL A 53 -17.54 12.27 -26.24
CA VAL A 53 -18.52 13.12 -25.57
C VAL A 53 -17.81 14.28 -24.90
N ARG A 54 -18.52 15.40 -24.73
CA ARG A 54 -17.97 16.57 -24.06
C ARG A 54 -17.94 16.33 -22.55
N HIS A 55 -16.81 16.62 -21.92
CA HIS A 55 -16.65 16.51 -20.47
C HIS A 55 -17.49 17.58 -19.74
N GLU A 56 -18.15 17.23 -18.64
CA GLU A 56 -19.06 18.14 -17.93
C GLU A 56 -18.36 19.40 -17.38
N GLU A 57 -17.09 19.27 -17.00
CA GLU A 57 -16.30 20.36 -16.42
C GLU A 57 -15.45 21.16 -17.44
N GLY A 58 -15.71 21.04 -18.76
CA GLY A 58 -14.95 21.82 -19.74
C GLY A 58 -15.28 21.61 -21.22
N ASN A 59 -14.42 22.15 -22.09
CA ASN A 59 -14.52 22.00 -23.55
C ASN A 59 -13.74 20.81 -24.10
N ALA A 60 -13.18 19.96 -23.23
CA ALA A 60 -12.45 18.77 -23.64
C ALA A 60 -13.41 17.67 -24.11
N MET A 61 -13.07 17.02 -25.23
CA MET A 61 -13.75 15.82 -25.71
C MET A 61 -13.06 14.60 -25.13
N VAL A 62 -13.81 13.74 -24.46
CA VAL A 62 -13.33 12.48 -23.87
C VAL A 62 -14.03 11.29 -24.52
N PRO A 63 -13.36 10.14 -24.68
CA PRO A 63 -14.01 8.98 -25.27
C PRO A 63 -15.13 8.48 -24.35
N GLN A 64 -16.33 8.25 -24.90
CA GLN A 64 -17.48 7.76 -24.14
C GLN A 64 -17.24 6.33 -23.64
N SER A 65 -16.58 5.51 -24.44
CA SER A 65 -16.17 4.14 -24.10
C SER A 65 -14.87 3.79 -24.81
N ASP A 66 -13.75 3.83 -24.08
CA ASP A 66 -12.47 3.40 -24.64
C ASP A 66 -12.33 1.87 -24.56
N VAL A 67 -12.88 1.19 -25.58
CA VAL A 67 -12.82 -0.27 -25.72
C VAL A 67 -11.37 -0.77 -25.77
N GLY A 68 -10.48 -0.04 -26.45
CA GLY A 68 -9.07 -0.40 -26.56
C GLY A 68 -8.36 -0.33 -25.21
N ALA A 69 -8.57 0.73 -24.43
CA ALA A 69 -8.02 0.84 -23.09
C ALA A 69 -8.59 -0.23 -22.15
N ALA A 70 -9.89 -0.52 -22.24
CA ALA A 70 -10.52 -1.58 -21.47
C ALA A 70 -9.90 -2.95 -21.81
N ALA A 71 -9.63 -3.24 -23.08
CA ALA A 71 -9.06 -4.50 -23.50
C ALA A 71 -7.60 -4.64 -23.03
N ARG A 72 -6.80 -3.58 -23.14
CA ARG A 72 -5.43 -3.54 -22.57
C ARG A 72 -5.44 -3.75 -21.05
N PHE A 73 -6.43 -3.20 -20.34
CA PHE A 73 -6.59 -3.42 -18.91
C PHE A 73 -6.94 -4.88 -18.60
N ALA A 74 -7.90 -5.47 -19.31
CA ALA A 74 -8.29 -6.87 -19.15
C ALA A 74 -7.12 -7.84 -19.41
N LEU A 75 -6.31 -7.60 -20.44
CA LEU A 75 -5.09 -8.38 -20.72
C LEU A 75 -4.08 -8.30 -19.56
N ARG A 76 -3.80 -7.09 -19.05
CA ARG A 76 -2.91 -6.93 -17.89
C ARG A 76 -3.45 -7.65 -16.65
N GLU A 77 -4.76 -7.64 -16.44
CA GLU A 77 -5.36 -8.33 -15.31
C GLU A 77 -5.26 -9.86 -15.45
N TRP A 78 -5.37 -10.42 -16.67
CA TRP A 78 -5.05 -11.83 -16.90
C TRP A 78 -3.58 -12.15 -16.62
N ASP A 79 -2.65 -11.37 -17.15
CA ASP A 79 -1.22 -11.59 -16.93
C ASP A 79 -0.89 -11.52 -15.42
N ARG A 80 -1.48 -10.57 -14.68
CA ARG A 80 -1.37 -10.46 -13.23
C ARG A 80 -1.90 -11.71 -12.51
N ARG A 81 -3.12 -12.15 -12.84
CA ARG A 81 -3.73 -13.36 -12.24
C ARG A 81 -2.93 -14.62 -12.57
N ASN A 82 -2.40 -14.74 -13.78
CA ASN A 82 -1.56 -15.86 -14.18
C ASN A 82 -0.23 -15.90 -13.44
N ALA A 83 0.44 -14.76 -13.31
CA ALA A 83 1.65 -14.63 -12.52
C ALA A 83 1.39 -15.03 -11.06
N GLY A 84 0.27 -14.59 -10.47
CA GLY A 84 -0.13 -15.00 -9.13
C GLY A 84 -0.40 -16.51 -9.01
N ARG A 85 -1.12 -17.11 -9.96
CA ARG A 85 -1.34 -18.58 -10.00
C ARG A 85 -0.02 -19.34 -10.14
N ALA A 86 0.92 -18.87 -10.96
CA ALA A 86 2.24 -19.47 -11.09
C ALA A 86 3.03 -19.39 -9.79
N ALA A 87 3.09 -18.21 -9.15
CA ALA A 87 3.74 -18.03 -7.85
C ALA A 87 3.19 -18.98 -6.78
N LEU A 88 1.86 -19.14 -6.70
CA LEU A 88 1.24 -20.10 -5.77
C LEU A 88 1.70 -21.54 -6.01
N ARG A 89 1.93 -21.95 -7.26
CA ARG A 89 2.45 -23.29 -7.58
C ARG A 89 3.91 -23.42 -7.15
N HIS A 90 4.77 -22.50 -7.54
CA HIS A 90 6.20 -22.54 -7.20
C HIS A 90 6.44 -22.48 -5.70
N ALA A 91 5.67 -21.67 -4.96
CA ALA A 91 5.80 -21.63 -3.51
C ALA A 91 5.41 -22.94 -2.83
N ARG A 92 4.37 -23.62 -3.31
CA ARG A 92 3.94 -24.91 -2.75
C ARG A 92 4.96 -26.01 -2.98
N SER A 93 5.73 -25.95 -4.07
CA SER A 93 6.81 -26.87 -4.38
C SER A 93 8.17 -26.44 -3.83
N GLY A 94 8.29 -25.26 -3.21
CA GLY A 94 9.57 -24.71 -2.74
C GLY A 94 10.52 -24.31 -3.89
N ASP A 95 9.98 -24.03 -5.07
CA ASP A 95 10.74 -23.73 -6.28
C ASP A 95 11.14 -22.25 -6.34
N GLN A 96 12.43 -21.99 -6.56
CA GLN A 96 13.01 -20.64 -6.62
C GLN A 96 12.53 -19.83 -7.83
N GLN A 97 11.88 -20.47 -8.81
CA GLN A 97 11.24 -19.76 -9.92
C GLN A 97 10.24 -18.70 -9.46
N LEU A 98 9.68 -18.77 -8.24
CA LEU A 98 8.87 -17.67 -7.69
C LEU A 98 9.67 -16.35 -7.67
N LEU A 99 10.87 -16.39 -7.10
CA LEU A 99 11.72 -15.21 -6.95
C LEU A 99 12.30 -14.80 -8.29
N ASP A 100 12.78 -15.75 -9.10
CA ASP A 100 13.34 -15.43 -10.41
C ASP A 100 12.31 -14.75 -11.32
N ASN A 101 11.04 -15.22 -11.31
CA ASN A 101 9.96 -14.57 -12.04
C ASN A 101 9.59 -13.19 -11.49
N TYR A 102 9.76 -12.96 -10.18
CA TYR A 102 9.54 -11.64 -9.59
C TYR A 102 10.59 -10.63 -10.05
N PHE A 103 11.87 -10.97 -9.89
CA PHE A 103 12.97 -10.07 -10.19
C PHE A 103 13.11 -9.83 -11.70
N ALA A 104 12.91 -10.85 -12.54
CA ALA A 104 12.93 -10.71 -14.00
C ALA A 104 11.62 -10.14 -14.59
N GLY A 105 10.52 -10.15 -13.83
CA GLY A 105 9.20 -9.77 -14.29
C GLY A 105 8.98 -8.25 -14.33
N GLY A 106 8.09 -7.81 -15.23
CA GLY A 106 7.58 -6.43 -15.26
C GLY A 106 6.56 -6.13 -14.16
N ALA A 107 6.09 -4.87 -14.10
CA ALA A 107 5.20 -4.38 -13.04
C ALA A 107 3.94 -5.25 -12.82
N THR A 108 3.29 -5.70 -13.90
CA THR A 108 2.09 -6.55 -13.84
C THR A 108 2.39 -7.92 -13.23
N THR A 109 3.50 -8.55 -13.63
CA THR A 109 3.96 -9.83 -13.07
C THR A 109 4.27 -9.69 -11.59
N ARG A 110 5.07 -8.66 -11.22
CA ARG A 110 5.42 -8.37 -9.82
C ARG A 110 4.18 -8.16 -8.96
N ALA A 111 3.20 -7.40 -9.44
CA ALA A 111 1.93 -7.18 -8.73
C ALA A 111 1.17 -8.49 -8.50
N GLY A 112 1.10 -9.37 -9.50
CA GLY A 112 0.45 -10.68 -9.38
C GLY A 112 1.13 -11.59 -8.36
N ILE A 113 2.46 -11.60 -8.34
CA ILE A 113 3.25 -12.35 -7.36
C ILE A 113 3.04 -11.81 -5.94
N ILE A 114 3.02 -10.48 -5.75
CA ILE A 114 2.74 -9.84 -4.46
C ILE A 114 1.36 -10.23 -3.94
N ASP A 115 0.33 -10.20 -4.79
CA ASP A 115 -1.02 -10.62 -4.39
C ASP A 115 -1.07 -12.09 -3.99
N ALA A 116 -0.36 -12.94 -4.74
CA ALA A 116 -0.24 -14.36 -4.42
C ALA A 116 0.42 -14.57 -3.06
N VAL A 117 1.55 -13.92 -2.78
CA VAL A 117 2.24 -14.00 -1.49
C VAL A 117 1.34 -13.52 -0.36
N ARG A 118 0.60 -12.41 -0.55
CA ARG A 118 -0.34 -11.88 0.44
C ARG A 118 -1.47 -12.87 0.77
N ALA A 119 -1.96 -13.61 -0.23
CA ALA A 119 -3.03 -14.59 -0.05
C ALA A 119 -2.51 -15.98 0.39
N MET A 120 -1.20 -16.20 0.42
CA MET A 120 -0.60 -17.50 0.65
C MET A 120 -0.53 -17.85 2.14
N PRO A 121 -0.75 -19.12 2.53
CA PRO A 121 -0.46 -19.57 3.89
C PRO A 121 1.02 -19.39 4.23
N ALA A 122 1.30 -18.77 5.39
CA ALA A 122 2.64 -18.43 5.83
C ALA A 122 3.62 -19.61 5.82
N LYS A 123 3.15 -20.86 6.02
CA LYS A 123 4.00 -22.07 6.02
C LYS A 123 4.83 -22.30 4.74
N TYR A 124 4.46 -21.70 3.61
CA TYR A 124 5.17 -21.86 2.34
C TYR A 124 6.27 -20.81 2.10
N LEU A 125 6.31 -19.75 2.91
CA LEU A 125 7.21 -18.62 2.71
C LEU A 125 8.61 -18.76 3.35
N PRO A 126 8.83 -19.49 4.47
CA PRO A 126 10.14 -19.51 5.12
C PRO A 126 11.30 -19.99 4.24
N VAL A 127 11.04 -20.86 3.26
CA VAL A 127 12.08 -21.37 2.35
C VAL A 127 12.67 -20.28 1.43
N PHE A 128 11.97 -19.16 1.26
CA PHE A 128 12.40 -18.05 0.40
C PHE A 128 12.94 -16.85 1.18
N SER A 129 12.81 -16.82 2.52
CA SER A 129 13.07 -15.61 3.31
C SER A 129 14.51 -15.10 3.17
N HIS A 130 15.48 -16.01 3.23
CA HIS A 130 16.90 -15.67 3.10
C HIS A 130 17.23 -15.05 1.73
N GLU A 131 16.64 -15.59 0.66
CA GLU A 131 16.90 -15.10 -0.70
C GLU A 131 16.21 -13.75 -0.93
N VAL A 132 14.99 -13.56 -0.41
CA VAL A 132 14.28 -12.26 -0.43
C VAL A 132 15.09 -11.20 0.31
N GLU A 133 15.67 -11.56 1.45
CA GLU A 133 16.54 -10.69 2.25
C GLU A 133 17.84 -10.35 1.52
N ALA A 134 18.45 -11.33 0.85
CA ALA A 134 19.70 -11.15 0.09
C ALA A 134 19.52 -10.28 -1.16
N ARG A 135 18.32 -10.30 -1.77
CA ARG A 135 17.99 -9.52 -2.97
C ARG A 135 17.25 -8.22 -2.68
N LEU A 136 17.16 -7.80 -1.42
CA LEU A 136 16.48 -6.56 -1.07
C LEU A 136 17.22 -5.33 -1.65
N GLY A 137 16.53 -4.55 -2.46
CA GLY A 137 16.97 -3.27 -3.00
C GLY A 137 15.81 -2.28 -3.15
N ASP A 138 16.11 -1.07 -3.65
CA ASP A 138 15.16 0.06 -3.70
C ASP A 138 13.83 -0.29 -4.39
N ASP A 139 13.88 -1.04 -5.50
CA ASP A 139 12.71 -1.35 -6.34
C ASP A 139 11.96 -2.63 -5.92
N ASP A 140 12.55 -3.47 -5.08
CA ASP A 140 12.04 -4.81 -4.75
C ASP A 140 11.53 -4.94 -3.30
N GLY A 141 11.57 -3.84 -2.54
CA GLY A 141 11.10 -3.78 -1.16
C GLY A 141 9.64 -4.17 -0.95
N ALA A 142 8.80 -4.11 -1.99
CA ALA A 142 7.39 -4.47 -1.90
C ALA A 142 7.19 -5.97 -1.61
N LEU A 143 7.98 -6.85 -2.23
CA LEU A 143 7.92 -8.29 -1.95
C LEU A 143 8.41 -8.58 -0.53
N ALA A 144 9.57 -8.02 -0.16
CA ALA A 144 10.12 -8.20 1.18
C ALA A 144 9.17 -7.71 2.28
N ALA A 145 8.42 -6.62 2.03
CA ALA A 145 7.38 -6.15 2.95
C ALA A 145 6.24 -7.17 3.15
N GLU A 146 5.79 -7.83 2.08
CA GLU A 146 4.77 -8.90 2.20
C GLU A 146 5.33 -10.12 2.94
N PHE A 147 6.60 -10.48 2.71
CA PHE A 147 7.27 -11.56 3.46
C PHE A 147 7.40 -11.24 4.94
N ALA A 148 7.88 -10.03 5.28
CA ALA A 148 7.99 -9.58 6.67
C ALA A 148 6.64 -9.60 7.37
N HIS A 149 5.58 -9.20 6.66
CA HIS A 149 4.21 -9.23 7.17
C HIS A 149 3.70 -10.65 7.39
N ALA A 150 3.81 -11.53 6.39
CA ALA A 150 3.26 -12.87 6.47
C ALA A 150 4.01 -13.76 7.49
N LEU A 151 5.31 -13.55 7.66
CA LEU A 151 6.16 -14.29 8.59
C LEU A 151 6.25 -13.64 9.99
N ALA A 152 5.68 -12.44 10.18
CA ALA A 152 5.89 -11.63 11.38
C ALA A 152 7.38 -11.45 11.71
N ASP A 153 8.22 -11.28 10.69
CA ASP A 153 9.67 -11.19 10.82
C ASP A 153 10.12 -9.75 11.10
N SER A 154 10.45 -9.47 12.35
CA SER A 154 10.89 -8.16 12.82
C SER A 154 12.21 -7.69 12.17
N ASN A 155 13.13 -8.62 11.89
CA ASN A 155 14.42 -8.30 11.27
C ASN A 155 14.22 -7.90 9.81
N LEU A 156 13.38 -8.65 9.08
CA LEU A 156 13.05 -8.31 7.71
C LEU A 156 12.28 -6.98 7.64
N TYR A 157 11.39 -6.70 8.59
CA TYR A 157 10.76 -5.39 8.68
C TYR A 157 11.79 -4.25 8.85
N VAL A 158 12.80 -4.41 9.72
CA VAL A 158 13.86 -3.40 9.87
C VAL A 158 14.55 -3.12 8.54
N LYS A 159 14.91 -4.19 7.81
CA LYS A 159 15.56 -4.06 6.50
C LYS A 159 14.68 -3.38 5.47
N VAL A 160 13.40 -3.76 5.37
CA VAL A 160 12.41 -3.12 4.50
C VAL A 160 12.32 -1.62 4.78
N LEU A 161 12.22 -1.23 6.05
CA LEU A 161 12.08 0.19 6.43
C LEU A 161 13.37 1.00 6.19
N ALA A 162 14.52 0.36 6.29
CA ALA A 162 15.81 1.00 6.04
C ALA A 162 16.12 1.17 4.54
N GLN A 163 15.75 0.18 3.70
CA GLN A 163 16.27 0.07 2.32
C GLN A 163 15.21 0.27 1.23
N SER A 164 13.91 0.16 1.53
CA SER A 164 12.89 0.31 0.48
C SER A 164 12.58 1.77 0.20
N ARG A 165 11.98 2.07 -0.95
CA ARG A 165 11.35 3.37 -1.20
C ARG A 165 10.36 3.79 -0.12
N SER A 166 10.19 5.10 0.07
CA SER A 166 9.40 5.67 1.17
C SER A 166 7.92 5.26 1.13
N ASP A 167 7.32 5.14 -0.06
CA ASP A 167 5.95 4.68 -0.25
C ASP A 167 5.75 3.23 0.25
N VAL A 168 6.67 2.34 -0.10
CA VAL A 168 6.69 0.95 0.38
C VAL A 168 6.89 0.88 1.89
N ALA A 169 7.85 1.64 2.42
CA ALA A 169 8.15 1.67 3.85
C ALA A 169 6.95 2.19 4.67
N ILE A 170 6.28 3.26 4.23
CA ILE A 170 5.06 3.76 4.88
C ILE A 170 3.94 2.71 4.84
N SER A 171 3.77 2.01 3.72
CA SER A 171 2.79 0.92 3.62
C SER A 171 3.12 -0.23 4.57
N ALA A 172 4.40 -0.55 4.79
CA ALA A 172 4.84 -1.57 5.74
C ALA A 172 4.57 -1.13 7.20
N LEU A 173 4.88 0.13 7.55
CA LEU A 173 4.60 0.70 8.88
C LEU A 173 3.13 0.58 9.28
N ASN A 174 2.21 0.81 8.34
CA ASN A 174 0.77 0.76 8.61
C ASN A 174 0.25 -0.64 8.96
N ARG A 175 0.97 -1.69 8.56
CA ARG A 175 0.61 -3.10 8.82
C ARG A 175 1.33 -3.67 10.04
N LEU A 176 2.52 -3.15 10.34
CA LEU A 176 3.42 -3.63 11.39
C LEU A 176 2.74 -3.83 12.75
N THR A 177 1.95 -2.86 13.24
CA THR A 177 1.31 -2.94 14.57
C THR A 177 0.16 -3.94 14.64
N LYS A 178 -0.27 -4.51 13.51
CA LYS A 178 -1.27 -5.58 13.45
C LYS A 178 -0.64 -6.97 13.36
N THR A 179 0.66 -7.03 13.08
CA THR A 179 1.39 -8.27 12.79
C THR A 179 2.32 -8.64 13.94
N LEU A 180 3.11 -7.68 14.39
CA LEU A 180 4.04 -7.86 15.48
C LEU A 180 3.35 -7.55 16.81
N ASP A 181 3.81 -8.19 17.88
CA ASP A 181 3.44 -7.78 19.22
C ASP A 181 3.93 -6.35 19.52
N ALA A 182 3.33 -5.69 20.51
CA ALA A 182 3.65 -4.29 20.79
C ALA A 182 5.15 -4.05 21.09
N PRO A 183 5.86 -4.90 21.85
CA PRO A 183 7.30 -4.74 22.07
C PRO A 183 8.15 -4.85 20.79
N ALA A 184 7.95 -5.88 19.96
CA ALA A 184 8.72 -6.02 18.72
C ALA A 184 8.36 -4.91 17.72
N ALA A 185 7.08 -4.56 17.63
CA ALA A 185 6.63 -3.42 16.83
C ALA A 185 7.35 -2.13 17.23
N LEU A 186 7.42 -1.83 18.54
CA LEU A 186 8.13 -0.65 19.04
C LEU A 186 9.63 -0.68 18.70
N ALA A 187 10.28 -1.84 18.81
CA ALA A 187 11.70 -1.99 18.48
C ALA A 187 11.98 -1.64 17.00
N VAL A 188 11.17 -2.15 16.09
CA VAL A 188 11.27 -1.84 14.65
C VAL A 188 10.96 -0.37 14.37
N LEU A 189 9.92 0.18 15.00
CA LEU A 189 9.51 1.58 14.80
C LEU A 189 10.59 2.57 15.27
N LYS A 190 11.37 2.24 16.30
CA LYS A 190 12.52 3.05 16.73
C LYS A 190 13.59 3.16 15.65
N THR A 191 13.81 2.09 14.88
CA THR A 191 14.72 2.14 13.72
C THR A 191 14.15 3.04 12.63
N ALA A 192 12.85 2.94 12.36
CA ALA A 192 12.18 3.78 11.35
C ALA A 192 12.19 5.29 11.69
N LEU A 193 12.26 5.66 12.98
CA LEU A 193 12.43 7.05 13.39
C LEU A 193 13.74 7.67 12.90
N GLN A 194 14.77 6.86 12.62
CA GLN A 194 16.07 7.34 12.12
C GLN A 194 16.03 7.75 10.64
N ARG A 195 14.93 7.44 9.94
CA ARG A 195 14.77 7.73 8.52
C ARG A 195 13.83 8.93 8.32
N PRO A 196 14.35 10.12 7.96
CA PRO A 196 13.57 11.36 7.94
C PRO A 196 12.29 11.31 7.11
N GLU A 197 12.32 10.60 5.98
CA GLU A 197 11.20 10.52 5.03
C GLU A 197 9.98 9.79 5.61
N ILE A 198 10.18 8.92 6.60
CA ILE A 198 9.12 8.10 7.21
C ILE A 198 9.00 8.30 8.73
N ALA A 199 9.86 9.11 9.34
CA ALA A 199 9.93 9.30 10.79
C ALA A 199 8.60 9.78 11.39
N SER A 200 7.89 10.70 10.72
CA SER A 200 6.57 11.14 11.16
C SER A 200 5.53 10.02 11.13
N ALA A 201 5.53 9.18 10.09
CA ALA A 201 4.65 8.01 10.01
C ALA A 201 4.96 6.98 11.10
N ALA A 202 6.25 6.75 11.39
CA ALA A 202 6.69 5.90 12.48
C ALA A 202 6.25 6.45 13.85
N ALA A 203 6.39 7.77 14.08
CA ALA A 203 5.89 8.41 15.30
C ALA A 203 4.38 8.22 15.48
N PHE A 204 3.58 8.38 14.41
CA PHE A 204 2.14 8.10 14.48
C PHE A 204 1.83 6.63 14.82
N ALA A 205 2.60 5.68 14.27
CA ALA A 205 2.45 4.27 14.61
C ALA A 205 2.82 3.99 16.07
N ILE A 206 3.89 4.59 16.60
CA ILE A 206 4.25 4.52 18.03
C ILE A 206 3.11 5.09 18.89
N GLY A 207 2.50 6.19 18.46
CA GLY A 207 1.33 6.78 19.10
C GLY A 207 0.17 5.82 19.28
N ARG A 208 -0.05 4.89 18.34
CA ARG A 208 -1.10 3.86 18.42
C ARG A 208 -0.77 2.76 19.44
N LEU A 209 0.51 2.56 19.77
CA LEU A 209 0.95 1.56 20.76
C LEU A 209 0.87 2.06 22.20
N ARG A 210 0.80 3.38 22.44
CA ARG A 210 0.82 3.99 23.78
C ARG A 210 -0.18 3.40 24.78
N PRO A 211 -1.46 3.15 24.41
CA PRO A 211 -2.42 2.57 25.37
C PRO A 211 -2.09 1.15 25.82
N GLN A 212 -1.23 0.45 25.07
CA GLN A 212 -0.91 -0.97 25.27
C GLN A 212 0.51 -1.16 25.82
N LEU A 213 1.38 -0.15 25.72
CA LEU A 213 2.80 -0.28 26.01
C LEU A 213 3.37 1.01 26.63
N ALA A 214 3.69 0.96 27.93
CA ALA A 214 4.25 2.08 28.67
C ALA A 214 5.53 2.65 28.04
N ALA A 215 6.40 1.79 27.49
CA ALA A 215 7.61 2.22 26.79
C ALA A 215 7.32 3.06 25.54
N ALA A 216 6.18 2.85 24.86
CA ALA A 216 5.76 3.68 23.74
C ALA A 216 5.24 5.04 24.23
N ASP A 217 4.54 5.08 25.38
CA ASP A 217 4.14 6.34 26.01
C ASP A 217 5.35 7.18 26.42
N GLU A 218 6.30 6.60 27.14
CA GLU A 218 7.54 7.28 27.51
C GLU A 218 8.30 7.82 26.30
N LEU A 219 8.40 7.03 25.23
CA LEU A 219 9.06 7.45 24.01
C LEU A 219 8.33 8.65 23.37
N MET A 220 7.00 8.67 23.37
CA MET A 220 6.23 9.80 22.85
C MET A 220 6.51 11.10 23.63
N TRP A 221 6.62 11.02 24.95
CA TRP A 221 6.99 12.17 25.77
C TRP A 221 8.43 12.65 25.51
N ARG A 222 9.37 11.72 25.24
CA ARG A 222 10.72 12.10 24.80
C ARG A 222 10.71 12.79 23.44
N LEU A 223 9.92 12.26 22.49
CA LEU A 223 9.75 12.86 21.16
C LEU A 223 9.13 14.25 21.20
N LEU A 224 8.36 14.60 22.24
CA LEU A 224 7.82 15.95 22.40
C LEU A 224 8.92 17.02 22.53
N ALA A 225 10.07 16.66 23.09
CA ALA A 225 11.25 17.53 23.20
C ALA A 225 12.11 17.52 21.93
N ASP A 226 11.84 16.62 20.97
CA ASP A 226 12.62 16.48 19.75
C ASP A 226 12.37 17.65 18.79
N ARG A 227 13.44 18.14 18.15
CA ARG A 227 13.38 19.32 17.26
C ARG A 227 12.63 19.04 15.96
N THR A 228 12.74 17.83 15.41
CA THR A 228 12.13 17.46 14.13
C THR A 228 10.74 16.86 14.33
N LEU A 229 10.58 16.01 15.35
CA LEU A 229 9.35 15.24 15.58
C LEU A 229 8.44 15.80 16.67
N GLY A 230 8.85 16.83 17.40
CA GLY A 230 8.07 17.39 18.52
C GLY A 230 6.68 17.89 18.13
N ALA A 231 6.51 18.44 16.91
CA ALA A 231 5.20 18.82 16.40
C ALA A 231 4.29 17.60 16.16
N THR A 232 4.84 16.54 15.57
CA THR A 232 4.14 15.28 15.33
C THR A 232 3.74 14.62 16.66
N ALA A 233 4.65 14.59 17.63
CA ALA A 233 4.37 14.08 18.98
C ALA A 233 3.26 14.89 19.68
N ALA A 234 3.30 16.24 19.58
CA ALA A 234 2.26 17.11 20.10
C ALA A 234 0.89 16.80 19.49
N ALA A 235 0.80 16.63 18.17
CA ALA A 235 -0.44 16.28 17.48
C ALA A 235 -0.98 14.90 17.90
N ILE A 236 -0.09 13.92 18.09
CA ILE A 236 -0.47 12.58 18.56
C ILE A 236 -1.04 12.63 19.98
N LEU A 237 -0.37 13.33 20.91
CA LEU A 237 -0.81 13.51 22.29
C LEU A 237 -2.15 14.26 22.35
N ALA A 238 -2.31 15.30 21.53
CA ALA A 238 -3.54 16.07 21.41
C ALA A 238 -4.73 15.22 20.93
N ARG A 239 -4.49 14.26 20.03
CA ARG A 239 -5.55 13.39 19.50
C ARG A 239 -6.13 12.45 20.56
N GLU A 240 -5.33 12.04 21.54
CA GLU A 240 -5.79 11.15 22.61
C GLU A 240 -6.51 11.93 23.72
N ALA A 241 -6.01 13.12 24.08
CA ALA A 241 -6.61 14.11 25.00
C ALA A 241 -7.36 13.54 26.23
N ASN A 242 -6.87 12.44 26.80
CA ASN A 242 -7.38 11.90 28.05
C ASN A 242 -6.92 12.79 29.23
N ARG A 243 -7.63 12.72 30.37
CA ARG A 243 -7.39 13.60 31.52
C ARG A 243 -5.94 13.57 32.01
N HIS A 244 -5.31 12.39 32.01
CA HIS A 244 -3.92 12.22 32.43
C HIS A 244 -2.94 12.89 31.45
N THR A 245 -3.14 12.72 30.14
CA THR A 245 -2.31 13.32 29.09
C THR A 245 -2.40 14.85 29.15
N LEU A 246 -3.60 15.40 29.32
CA LEU A 246 -3.79 16.86 29.44
C LEU A 246 -3.14 17.42 30.69
N ALA A 247 -3.34 16.82 31.86
CA ALA A 247 -2.71 17.26 33.11
C ALA A 247 -1.17 17.26 33.00
N ARG A 248 -0.59 16.24 32.35
CA ARG A 248 0.85 16.18 32.12
C ARG A 248 1.34 17.25 31.13
N LEU A 249 0.57 17.53 30.07
CA LEU A 249 0.88 18.61 29.14
C LEU A 249 0.81 19.99 29.81
N GLU A 250 -0.17 20.23 30.67
CA GLU A 250 -0.32 21.47 31.45
C GLU A 250 0.88 21.68 32.40
N ALA A 251 1.27 20.63 33.13
CA ALA A 251 2.44 20.67 34.00
C ALA A 251 3.70 21.03 33.20
N ILE A 252 3.93 20.38 32.05
CA ILE A 252 5.07 20.68 31.17
C ILE A 252 5.00 22.13 30.65
N ALA A 253 3.82 22.59 30.21
CA ALA A 253 3.65 23.94 29.67
C ALA A 253 3.90 25.06 30.70
N GLY A 254 3.70 24.78 31.99
CA GLY A 254 3.85 25.74 33.09
C GLY A 254 5.18 25.67 33.85
N GLN A 255 5.84 24.51 33.88
CA GLN A 255 6.91 24.24 34.85
C GLN A 255 8.28 23.86 34.24
N THR A 256 8.39 23.71 32.93
CA THR A 256 9.67 23.32 32.29
C THR A 256 10.50 24.52 31.84
N ASP A 257 11.81 24.47 32.09
CA ASP A 257 12.78 25.43 31.56
C ASP A 257 13.15 25.15 30.09
N ASN A 258 12.78 23.97 29.56
CA ASN A 258 13.01 23.64 28.16
C ASN A 258 11.97 24.32 27.27
N TRP A 259 12.36 25.46 26.68
CA TRP A 259 11.50 26.27 25.82
C TRP A 259 10.83 25.46 24.70
N TRP A 260 11.55 24.56 24.02
CA TRP A 260 10.97 23.76 22.94
C TRP A 260 9.89 22.82 23.45
N LEU A 261 10.18 22.09 24.53
CA LEU A 261 9.22 21.19 25.16
C LEU A 261 7.98 21.95 25.64
N GLN A 262 8.17 23.14 26.22
CA GLN A 262 7.08 24.02 26.64
C GLN A 262 6.18 24.43 25.47
N GLN A 263 6.77 24.89 24.35
CA GLN A 263 6.00 25.30 23.17
C GLN A 263 5.24 24.12 22.54
N ARG A 264 5.85 22.94 22.46
CA ARG A 264 5.18 21.75 21.93
C ARG A 264 4.06 21.25 22.83
N ALA A 265 4.21 21.36 24.15
CA ALA A 265 3.14 21.06 25.09
C ALA A 265 1.94 22.02 24.93
N ARG A 266 2.21 23.33 24.79
CA ARG A 266 1.17 24.34 24.50
C ARG A 266 0.45 24.08 23.18
N LEU A 267 1.20 23.73 22.13
CA LEU A 267 0.62 23.34 20.84
C LEU A 267 -0.31 22.14 20.98
N ALA A 268 0.10 21.10 21.72
CA ALA A 268 -0.74 19.92 21.95
C ALA A 268 -2.06 20.29 22.67
N LEU A 269 -2.00 21.15 23.70
CA LEU A 269 -3.19 21.64 24.41
C LEU A 269 -4.13 22.43 23.50
N GLN A 270 -3.59 23.31 22.65
CA GLN A 270 -4.38 24.07 21.68
C GLN A 270 -5.09 23.15 20.67
N LEU A 271 -4.37 22.16 20.13
CA LEU A 271 -4.94 21.17 19.20
C LEU A 271 -6.03 20.32 19.86
N ALA A 272 -5.86 19.96 21.13
CA ALA A 272 -6.85 19.21 21.90
C ALA A 272 -8.13 20.03 22.15
N GLY A 273 -7.99 21.34 22.45
CA GLY A 273 -9.12 22.26 22.62
C GLY A 273 -9.95 22.39 21.34
N ASN A 274 -9.31 22.70 20.22
CA ASN A 274 -9.98 22.85 18.92
C ASN A 274 -10.68 21.58 18.43
N SER A 275 -10.25 20.41 18.90
CA SER A 275 -10.85 19.12 18.54
C SER A 275 -12.12 18.79 19.34
N ARG A 276 -12.31 19.44 20.50
CA ARG A 276 -13.52 19.28 21.33
C ARG A 276 -14.66 20.14 20.83
N ASP A 277 -14.38 21.35 20.34
CA ASP A 277 -15.39 22.29 19.84
C ASP A 277 -16.08 21.82 18.53
N LYS A 278 -15.56 20.76 17.90
CA LYS A 278 -16.08 20.19 16.65
C LYS A 278 -16.91 18.91 16.84
N ARG A 279 -17.18 18.48 18.08
CA ARG A 279 -18.01 17.31 18.40
C ARG A 279 -19.28 17.73 19.10
#